data_AF-A0A484M4X9-F1
#
_entry.id   AF-A0A484M4X9-F1
#
_cell.length_a   1.000
_cell.length_b   1.000
_cell.length_c   1.000
_cell.angle_alpha   90.00
_cell.angle_beta   90.00
_cell.angle_gamma   90.00
#
_symmetry.space_group_name_H-M   'P 1'
#
loop_
_entity.id
_entity.type
_entity.pdbx_description
1 polymer ?
#
loop_
_entity_poly.entity_id
_entity_poly.type
_entity_poly.pdbx_seq_one_letter_code
_entity_poly.pdbx_strand_id
1 'polypeptide(L)'
;MSILHNLSDLTGPRVHEYISFYGLRSYGRLFDGGPVASSQVYVHSKIMIVDDCTALIGSANINDRSLLGSRDSEIGVIIEDEEFVDSYMGGKPRKAGRFASSLRLSLWSEHLGLQPGEIGQITDPVIDSTYKDIWMSIAKTNTMIFQDVFSCVPNDLIDSRASLRQCLAHWKEKIGHTTIDLGISPNKLESYQDGDIKETDPMERLEMVRGHLVSFPLDFMCKEDLRPMFSESEYYASPQVFH
;
A
#
# COMPACT_ATOMS: atom_id res chain seq x y z
N MET A 1 14.87 11.93 12.61
CA MET A 1 13.65 12.73 12.38
C MET A 1 13.03 12.25 11.07
N SER A 2 11.74 11.89 11.06
CA SER A 2 11.05 11.39 9.86
C SER A 2 10.28 12.51 9.13
N ILE A 3 9.84 12.26 7.89
CA ILE A 3 9.00 13.18 7.11
C ILE A 3 7.73 13.54 7.89
N LEU A 4 7.04 12.54 8.44
CA LEU A 4 5.80 12.72 9.20
C LEU A 4 6.00 13.53 10.48
N HIS A 5 7.11 13.34 11.19
CA HIS A 5 7.40 14.11 12.39
C HIS A 5 7.59 15.60 12.04
N ASN A 6 8.47 15.88 11.07
CA ASN A 6 8.74 17.26 10.64
C ASN A 6 7.49 17.96 10.12
N LEU A 7 6.64 17.25 9.37
CA LEU A 7 5.42 17.83 8.80
C LEU A 7 4.32 18.00 9.86
N SER A 8 4.20 17.06 10.81
CA SER A 8 3.28 17.17 11.95
C SER A 8 3.63 18.34 12.85
N ASP A 9 4.91 18.66 13.04
CA ASP A 9 5.34 19.83 13.82
C ASP A 9 4.85 21.16 13.20
N LEU A 10 4.66 21.19 11.88
CA LEU A 10 4.20 22.38 11.14
C LEU A 10 2.68 22.42 10.92
N THR A 11 2.07 21.26 10.65
CA THR A 11 0.68 21.16 10.18
C THR A 11 -0.25 20.52 11.21
N GLY A 12 0.30 19.96 12.29
CA GLY A 12 -0.41 19.25 13.33
C GLY A 12 -1.24 18.09 12.76
N PRO A 13 -2.54 18.00 13.12
CA PRO A 13 -3.39 16.88 12.72
C PRO A 13 -3.65 16.83 11.21
N ARG A 14 -3.37 17.91 10.45
CA ARG A 14 -3.63 18.02 9.02
C ARG A 14 -2.57 17.36 8.14
N VAL A 15 -1.56 16.71 8.71
CA VAL A 15 -0.47 16.03 7.97
C VAL A 15 -0.99 15.10 6.86
N HIS A 16 -2.11 14.42 7.10
CA HIS A 16 -2.76 13.49 6.17
C HIS A 16 -3.42 14.17 4.96
N GLU A 17 -3.58 15.49 4.96
CA GLU A 17 -4.04 16.27 3.79
C GLU A 17 -2.92 16.49 2.76
N TYR A 18 -1.66 16.24 3.14
CA TYR A 18 -0.48 16.57 2.33
C TYR A 18 0.29 15.34 1.86
N ILE A 19 0.33 14.29 2.68
CA ILE A 19 1.07 13.06 2.36
C ILE A 19 0.33 11.85 2.91
N SER A 20 0.35 10.77 2.14
CA SER A 20 -0.20 9.48 2.55
C SER A 20 0.59 8.34 1.91
N PHE A 21 0.60 7.19 2.58
CA PHE A 21 1.42 6.04 2.24
C PHE A 21 0.54 4.81 2.03
N TYR A 22 0.82 4.06 0.96
CA TYR A 22 0.02 2.93 0.54
C TYR A 22 0.88 1.77 0.09
N GLY A 23 0.31 0.57 0.15
CA GLY A 23 0.82 -0.63 -0.50
C GLY A 23 -0.22 -1.17 -1.47
N LEU A 24 0.12 -2.28 -2.11
CA LEU A 24 -0.79 -3.02 -2.98
C LEU A 24 -0.95 -4.45 -2.45
N ARG A 25 -2.17 -4.99 -2.50
CA ARG A 25 -2.50 -6.35 -2.05
C ARG A 25 -3.56 -6.97 -2.94
N SER A 26 -3.46 -8.28 -3.15
CA SER A 26 -4.43 -9.06 -3.91
C SER A 26 -4.87 -10.30 -3.14
N TYR A 27 -5.91 -10.96 -3.63
CA TYR A 27 -6.42 -12.22 -3.11
C TYR A 27 -6.87 -13.14 -4.25
N GLY A 28 -7.03 -14.42 -3.93
CA GLY A 28 -7.57 -15.41 -4.83
C GLY A 28 -7.64 -16.79 -4.20
N ARG A 29 -8.24 -17.76 -4.90
CA ARG A 29 -8.18 -19.17 -4.50
C ARG A 29 -6.90 -19.80 -5.06
N LEU A 30 -6.21 -20.60 -4.25
CA LEU A 30 -4.99 -21.28 -4.71
C LEU A 30 -5.25 -22.33 -5.79
N PHE A 31 -6.43 -22.93 -5.78
CA PHE A 31 -6.97 -23.85 -6.79
C PHE A 31 -8.50 -23.89 -6.67
N ASP A 32 -9.19 -24.53 -7.62
CA ASP A 32 -10.65 -24.64 -7.59
C ASP A 32 -11.13 -25.42 -6.35
N GLY A 33 -12.05 -24.83 -5.58
CA GLY A 33 -12.45 -25.33 -4.26
C GLY A 33 -11.38 -25.24 -3.15
N GLY A 34 -10.21 -24.66 -3.44
CA GLY A 34 -9.10 -24.49 -2.51
C GLY A 34 -9.27 -23.29 -1.56
N PRO A 35 -8.34 -23.16 -0.60
CA PRO A 35 -8.36 -22.06 0.37
C PRO A 35 -8.19 -20.71 -0.33
N VAL A 36 -8.82 -19.69 0.24
CA VAL A 36 -8.63 -18.30 -0.20
C VAL A 36 -7.35 -17.78 0.46
N ALA A 37 -6.50 -17.17 -0.35
CA ALA A 37 -5.22 -16.63 0.05
C ALA A 37 -5.12 -15.15 -0.34
N SER A 38 -4.32 -14.39 0.40
CA SER A 38 -3.92 -13.04 0.06
C SER A 38 -2.40 -12.90 0.08
N SER A 39 -1.88 -12.10 -0.85
CA SER A 39 -0.48 -11.72 -0.87
C SER A 39 -0.32 -10.25 -1.25
N GLN A 40 0.78 -9.65 -0.81
CA GLN A 40 1.16 -8.30 -1.24
C GLN A 40 1.52 -8.33 -2.73
N VAL A 41 1.14 -7.30 -3.45
CA VAL A 41 1.66 -7.06 -4.80
C VAL A 41 2.97 -6.29 -4.62
N TYR A 42 4.08 -6.90 -5.02
CA TYR A 42 5.40 -6.34 -4.82
C TYR A 42 5.62 -5.12 -5.73
N VAL A 43 5.64 -3.92 -5.13
CA VAL A 43 5.88 -2.67 -5.85
C VAL A 43 7.37 -2.54 -6.17
N HIS A 44 7.76 -3.08 -7.32
CA HIS A 44 9.14 -3.00 -7.80
C HIS A 44 9.41 -1.74 -8.65
N SER A 45 8.38 -0.94 -8.94
CA SER A 45 8.48 0.26 -9.77
C SER A 45 9.40 1.32 -9.16
N LYS A 46 10.12 2.06 -10.02
CA LYS A 46 10.83 3.29 -9.66
C LYS A 46 10.38 4.40 -10.59
N ILE A 47 9.30 5.05 -10.19
CA ILE A 47 8.59 6.05 -10.97
C ILE A 47 8.24 7.25 -10.09
N MET A 48 8.32 8.45 -10.66
CA MET A 48 7.78 9.67 -10.08
C MET A 48 6.99 10.42 -11.16
N ILE A 49 5.78 10.85 -10.83
CA ILE A 49 4.95 11.70 -11.69
C ILE A 49 4.73 13.01 -10.96
N VAL A 50 5.02 14.13 -11.62
CA VAL A 50 4.90 15.47 -11.05
C VAL A 50 3.92 16.27 -11.89
N ASP A 51 2.90 16.80 -11.23
CA ASP A 51 1.90 17.73 -11.78
C ASP A 51 1.21 17.24 -13.06
N ASP A 52 1.15 15.94 -13.33
CA ASP A 52 0.66 15.39 -14.61
C ASP A 52 1.36 16.00 -15.85
N CYS A 53 2.60 16.49 -15.72
CA CYS A 53 3.38 17.09 -16.83
C CYS A 53 4.79 16.48 -17.00
N THR A 54 5.32 15.86 -15.95
CA THR A 54 6.66 15.27 -15.96
C THR A 54 6.62 13.89 -15.34
N ALA A 55 7.31 12.93 -15.96
CA ALA A 55 7.50 11.59 -15.43
C ALA A 55 8.99 11.23 -15.40
N LEU A 56 9.46 10.71 -14.27
CA LEU A 56 10.76 10.05 -14.14
C LEU A 56 10.52 8.55 -14.07
N ILE A 57 11.17 7.78 -14.94
CA ILE A 57 11.07 6.31 -14.97
C ILE A 57 12.48 5.74 -15.05
N GLY A 58 12.81 4.77 -14.18
CA GLY A 58 14.14 4.18 -14.21
C GLY A 58 14.31 2.95 -13.32
N SER A 59 15.57 2.68 -12.98
CA SER A 59 16.01 1.58 -12.12
C SER A 59 16.35 2.04 -10.69
N ALA A 60 16.67 3.33 -10.52
CA ALA A 60 17.09 3.90 -9.25
C ALA A 60 15.98 3.90 -8.18
N ASN A 61 16.20 3.19 -7.09
CA ASN A 61 15.34 3.26 -5.90
C ASN A 61 15.52 4.60 -5.18
N ILE A 62 14.57 4.97 -4.31
CA ILE A 62 14.75 6.11 -3.39
C ILE A 62 15.57 5.64 -2.19
N ASN A 63 16.88 5.50 -2.39
CA ASN A 63 17.86 5.12 -1.37
C ASN A 63 19.28 5.58 -1.76
N ASP A 64 20.22 5.50 -0.82
CA ASP A 64 21.60 5.96 -1.06
C ASP A 64 22.34 5.05 -2.03
N ARG A 65 22.03 3.74 -2.03
CA ARG A 65 22.60 2.78 -2.99
C ARG A 65 22.40 3.20 -4.44
N SER A 66 21.20 3.64 -4.79
CA SER A 66 20.85 4.06 -6.14
C SER A 66 21.19 5.54 -6.41
N LEU A 67 21.00 6.44 -5.43
CA LEU A 67 21.03 7.89 -5.70
C LEU A 67 22.38 8.58 -5.47
N LEU A 68 23.33 7.98 -4.74
CA LEU A 68 24.65 8.60 -4.53
C LEU A 68 25.56 8.57 -5.76
N GLY A 69 25.27 7.73 -6.75
CA GLY A 69 26.04 7.57 -7.99
C GLY A 69 27.42 6.91 -7.84
N SER A 70 27.95 6.83 -6.62
CA SER A 70 29.22 6.14 -6.31
C SER A 70 29.05 4.66 -5.93
N ARG A 71 27.83 4.13 -6.02
CA ARG A 71 27.45 2.78 -5.58
C ARG A 71 26.92 1.97 -6.76
N ASP A 72 25.62 1.73 -6.86
CA ASP A 72 25.05 0.94 -7.95
C ASP A 72 24.97 1.78 -9.23
N SER A 73 25.18 1.14 -10.38
CA SER A 73 24.96 1.75 -11.69
C SER A 73 23.46 1.74 -12.00
N GLU A 74 22.88 2.93 -12.14
CA GLU A 74 21.45 3.10 -12.42
C GLU A 74 21.24 3.80 -13.77
N ILE A 75 20.09 3.55 -14.37
CA ILE A 75 19.60 4.27 -15.56
C ILE A 75 18.17 4.76 -15.31
N GLY A 76 17.88 5.97 -15.78
CA GLY A 76 16.55 6.56 -15.73
C GLY A 76 16.38 7.61 -16.81
N VAL A 77 15.12 7.92 -17.13
CA VAL A 77 14.73 8.89 -18.14
C VAL A 77 13.75 9.86 -17.51
N ILE A 78 13.92 11.15 -17.82
CA ILE A 78 12.95 12.20 -17.53
C ILE A 78 12.17 12.46 -18.81
N ILE A 79 10.85 12.43 -18.72
CA ILE A 79 9.91 12.69 -19.80
C ILE A 79 9.15 13.96 -19.42
N GLU A 80 9.41 15.03 -20.16
CA GLU A 80 8.69 16.30 -20.05
C GLU A 80 7.73 16.40 -21.24
N ASP A 81 6.44 16.55 -20.95
CA ASP A 81 5.42 16.62 -21.99
C ASP A 81 5.47 17.96 -22.75
N GLU A 82 5.49 17.89 -24.08
CA GLU A 82 5.25 19.04 -24.97
C GLU A 82 3.82 19.05 -25.56
N GLU A 83 3.14 17.90 -25.51
CA GLU A 83 1.76 17.75 -25.96
C GLU A 83 0.81 17.75 -24.77
N PHE A 84 -0.19 18.63 -24.81
CA PHE A 84 -1.11 18.82 -23.69
C PHE A 84 -2.56 18.47 -24.01
N VAL A 85 -3.28 18.04 -22.99
CA VAL A 85 -4.73 17.77 -23.00
C VAL A 85 -5.44 18.64 -21.96
N ASP A 86 -6.73 18.90 -22.19
CA ASP A 86 -7.57 19.58 -21.19
C ASP A 86 -7.79 18.68 -19.97
N SER A 87 -7.55 19.23 -18.78
CA SER A 87 -7.68 18.54 -17.50
C SER A 87 -8.04 19.54 -16.39
N TYR A 88 -8.01 19.07 -15.15
CA TYR A 88 -8.29 19.85 -13.94
C TYR A 88 -7.25 19.57 -12.87
N MET A 89 -6.98 20.56 -12.02
CA MET A 89 -6.13 20.43 -10.85
C MET A 89 -6.71 21.29 -9.73
N GLY A 90 -7.21 20.65 -8.66
CA GLY A 90 -7.85 21.34 -7.54
C GLY A 90 -9.10 22.12 -7.94
N GLY A 91 -9.91 21.54 -8.84
CA GLY A 91 -11.13 22.13 -9.39
C GLY A 91 -10.91 23.22 -10.43
N LYS A 92 -9.66 23.53 -10.78
CA LYS A 92 -9.33 24.58 -11.75
C LYS A 92 -8.94 23.95 -13.10
N PRO A 93 -9.46 24.45 -14.23
CA PRO A 93 -9.02 24.02 -15.56
C PRO A 93 -7.50 24.18 -15.70
N ARG A 94 -6.83 23.13 -16.17
CA ARG A 94 -5.39 23.11 -16.39
C ARG A 94 -5.05 22.27 -17.62
N LYS A 95 -3.92 22.57 -18.26
CA LYS A 95 -3.33 21.72 -19.29
C LYS A 95 -2.45 20.67 -18.63
N ALA A 96 -2.74 19.40 -18.85
CA ALA A 96 -1.94 18.27 -18.39
C ALA A 96 -1.15 17.68 -19.56
N GLY A 97 0.07 17.20 -19.30
CA GLY A 97 0.89 16.50 -20.27
C GLY A 97 0.23 15.19 -20.70
N ARG A 98 0.25 14.88 -21.99
CA ARG A 98 -0.42 13.70 -22.55
C ARG A 98 0.17 12.41 -22.00
N PHE A 99 1.48 12.30 -21.90
CA PHE A 99 2.16 11.12 -21.39
C PHE A 99 2.00 10.99 -19.87
N ALA A 100 2.38 12.00 -19.10
CA ALA A 100 2.36 11.94 -17.64
C ALA A 100 0.94 11.70 -17.09
N SER A 101 -0.07 12.41 -17.61
CA SER A 101 -1.46 12.22 -17.17
C SER A 101 -2.03 10.86 -17.56
N SER A 102 -1.74 10.36 -18.77
CA SER A 102 -2.22 9.03 -19.19
C SER A 102 -1.57 7.91 -18.39
N LEU A 103 -0.28 8.03 -18.06
CA LEU A 103 0.44 7.11 -17.19
C LEU A 103 -0.18 7.08 -15.78
N ARG A 104 -0.42 8.25 -15.17
CA ARG A 104 -1.05 8.34 -13.86
C ARG A 104 -2.47 7.77 -13.88
N LEU A 105 -3.28 8.11 -14.87
CA LEU A 105 -4.65 7.58 -15.05
C LEU A 105 -4.64 6.05 -15.16
N SER A 106 -3.71 5.48 -15.94
CA SER A 106 -3.59 4.04 -16.10
C SER A 106 -3.26 3.34 -14.78
N LEU A 107 -2.25 3.83 -14.05
CA LEU A 107 -1.83 3.28 -12.76
C LEU A 107 -2.95 3.37 -11.72
N TRP A 108 -3.58 4.54 -11.60
CA TRP A 108 -4.65 4.75 -10.64
C TRP A 108 -5.88 3.89 -10.97
N SER A 109 -6.23 3.74 -12.24
CA SER A 109 -7.35 2.89 -12.66
C SER A 109 -7.12 1.43 -12.28
N GLU A 110 -5.90 0.92 -12.45
CA GLU A 110 -5.51 -0.42 -12.00
C GLU A 110 -5.58 -0.53 -10.46
N HIS A 111 -4.95 0.38 -9.74
CA HIS A 111 -4.83 0.30 -8.29
C HIS A 111 -6.17 0.45 -7.56
N LEU A 112 -7.10 1.22 -8.14
CA LEU A 112 -8.45 1.44 -7.62
C LEU A 112 -9.49 0.47 -8.21
N GLY A 113 -9.13 -0.34 -9.21
CA GLY A 113 -10.05 -1.25 -9.89
C GLY A 113 -11.20 -0.51 -10.59
N LEU A 114 -10.88 0.59 -11.27
CA LEU A 114 -11.86 1.39 -12.01
C LEU A 114 -12.14 0.78 -13.38
N GLN A 115 -13.41 0.72 -13.73
CA GLN A 115 -13.85 0.40 -15.08
C GLN A 115 -13.62 1.59 -16.03
N PRO A 116 -13.54 1.39 -17.35
CA PRO A 116 -13.31 2.49 -18.31
C PRO A 116 -14.27 3.68 -18.16
N GLY A 117 -15.53 3.44 -17.77
CA GLY A 117 -16.52 4.49 -17.54
C GLY A 117 -16.34 5.30 -16.24
N GLU A 118 -15.48 4.85 -15.32
CA GLU A 118 -15.23 5.49 -14.02
C GLU A 118 -13.96 6.35 -14.02
N ILE A 119 -13.09 6.21 -15.03
CA ILE A 119 -11.78 6.91 -15.09
C ILE A 119 -11.92 8.43 -15.02
N GLY A 120 -13.02 8.99 -15.54
CA GLY A 120 -13.30 10.43 -15.46
C GLY A 120 -13.45 10.98 -14.03
N GLN A 121 -13.72 10.11 -13.04
CA GLN A 121 -13.84 10.49 -11.63
C GLN A 121 -12.48 10.83 -10.99
N ILE A 122 -11.38 10.41 -11.62
CA ILE A 122 -10.03 10.60 -11.11
C ILE A 122 -9.19 11.52 -12.01
N THR A 123 -9.84 12.30 -12.90
CA THR A 123 -9.13 13.23 -13.80
C THR A 123 -8.41 14.33 -13.03
N ASP A 124 -9.02 14.87 -11.97
CA ASP A 124 -8.38 15.83 -11.08
C ASP A 124 -7.75 15.08 -9.89
N PRO A 125 -6.42 14.94 -9.81
CA PRO A 125 -5.79 14.06 -8.83
C PRO A 125 -5.78 14.64 -7.40
N VAL A 126 -6.07 15.93 -7.22
CA VAL A 126 -5.90 16.62 -5.92
C VAL A 126 -7.19 17.16 -5.32
N ILE A 127 -8.31 17.11 -6.04
CA ILE A 127 -9.62 17.47 -5.48
C ILE A 127 -10.07 16.44 -4.43
N ASP A 128 -10.75 16.91 -3.39
CA ASP A 128 -11.20 16.07 -2.27
C ASP A 128 -12.05 14.86 -2.72
N SER A 129 -12.92 15.03 -3.72
CA SER A 129 -13.73 13.92 -4.24
C SER A 129 -12.91 12.78 -4.84
N THR A 130 -11.71 13.09 -5.33
CA THR A 130 -10.81 12.08 -5.89
C THR A 130 -9.83 11.57 -4.82
N TYR A 131 -9.19 12.48 -4.08
CA TYR A 131 -8.18 12.11 -3.11
C TYR A 131 -8.78 11.47 -1.84
N LYS A 132 -9.78 12.09 -1.23
CA LYS A 132 -10.38 11.62 0.03
C LYS A 132 -11.45 10.56 -0.23
N ASP A 133 -12.42 10.88 -1.08
CA ASP A 133 -13.63 10.07 -1.22
C ASP A 133 -13.42 8.80 -2.05
N ILE A 134 -12.43 8.80 -2.96
CA ILE A 134 -12.08 7.62 -3.77
C ILE A 134 -10.77 7.00 -3.26
N TRP A 135 -9.64 7.69 -3.39
CA TRP A 135 -8.32 7.09 -3.15
C TRP A 135 -8.14 6.64 -1.68
N MET A 136 -8.27 7.55 -0.72
CA MET A 136 -8.13 7.24 0.71
C MET A 136 -9.23 6.29 1.19
N SER A 137 -10.47 6.50 0.76
CA SER A 137 -11.63 5.68 1.15
C SER A 137 -11.49 4.22 0.71
N ILE A 138 -11.09 3.99 -0.55
CA ILE A 138 -10.85 2.64 -1.09
C ILE A 138 -9.69 1.98 -0.34
N ALA A 139 -8.56 2.69 -0.17
CA ALA A 139 -7.41 2.15 0.55
C ALA A 139 -7.76 1.73 1.98
N LYS A 140 -8.52 2.56 2.70
CA LYS A 140 -8.96 2.27 4.08
C LYS A 140 -9.92 1.09 4.11
N THR A 141 -10.90 1.06 3.21
CA THR A 141 -11.90 -0.01 3.11
C THR A 141 -11.25 -1.35 2.80
N ASN A 142 -10.37 -1.39 1.80
CA ASN A 142 -9.60 -2.58 1.46
C ASN A 142 -8.74 -3.05 2.62
N THR A 143 -8.01 -2.16 3.31
CA THR A 143 -7.20 -2.52 4.49
C THR A 143 -8.06 -3.18 5.57
N MET A 144 -9.23 -2.62 5.88
CA MET A 144 -10.15 -3.21 6.88
C MET A 144 -10.63 -4.60 6.43
N ILE A 145 -11.02 -4.76 5.16
CA ILE A 145 -11.45 -6.06 4.63
C ILE A 145 -10.33 -7.10 4.70
N PHE A 146 -9.12 -6.77 4.25
CA PHE A 146 -7.98 -7.69 4.32
C PHE A 146 -7.61 -8.04 5.77
N GLN A 147 -7.72 -7.09 6.70
CA GLN A 147 -7.51 -7.33 8.12
C GLN A 147 -8.58 -8.27 8.70
N ASP A 148 -9.86 -8.03 8.39
CA ASP A 148 -10.98 -8.85 8.84
C ASP A 148 -10.86 -10.30 8.34
N VAL A 149 -10.50 -10.47 7.07
CA VAL A 149 -10.51 -11.79 6.42
C VAL A 149 -9.27 -12.61 6.73
N PHE A 150 -8.10 -11.97 6.76
CA PHE A 150 -6.81 -12.67 6.79
C PHE A 150 -5.92 -12.31 7.98
N SER A 151 -6.25 -11.23 8.71
CA SER A 151 -5.36 -10.64 9.72
C SER A 151 -3.94 -10.43 9.21
N CYS A 152 -3.84 -9.90 7.98
CA CYS A 152 -2.59 -9.72 7.24
C CYS A 152 -1.50 -9.02 8.07
N VAL A 153 -0.26 -9.45 7.88
CA VAL A 153 0.93 -8.67 8.26
C VAL A 153 1.51 -7.96 7.04
N PRO A 154 2.11 -6.77 7.20
CA PRO A 154 2.11 -5.93 8.42
C PRO A 154 0.75 -5.26 8.69
N ASN A 155 0.48 -4.86 9.94
CA ASN A 155 -0.69 -4.05 10.33
C ASN A 155 -0.42 -3.25 11.62
N ASP A 156 -1.19 -2.18 11.85
CA ASP A 156 -1.00 -1.28 13.01
C ASP A 156 -1.49 -1.85 14.36
N LEU A 157 -2.12 -3.04 14.37
CA LEU A 157 -2.53 -3.72 15.61
C LEU A 157 -1.36 -4.47 16.27
N ILE A 158 -0.27 -4.71 15.53
CA ILE A 158 0.90 -5.43 16.00
C ILE A 158 2.03 -4.44 16.24
N ASP A 159 2.17 -4.00 17.48
CA ASP A 159 3.15 -2.99 17.91
C ASP A 159 4.51 -3.55 18.35
N SER A 160 4.61 -4.88 18.53
CA SER A 160 5.81 -5.54 19.07
C SER A 160 6.00 -6.98 18.58
N ARG A 161 7.21 -7.53 18.75
CA ARG A 161 7.52 -8.94 18.48
C ARG A 161 6.70 -9.87 19.38
N ALA A 162 6.37 -9.44 20.60
CA ALA A 162 5.51 -10.19 21.51
C ALA A 162 4.07 -10.26 20.97
N SER A 163 3.49 -9.13 20.58
CA SER A 163 2.16 -9.04 19.96
C SER A 163 2.09 -9.87 18.67
N LEU A 164 3.14 -9.84 17.85
CA LEU A 164 3.24 -10.67 16.64
C LEU A 164 3.20 -12.16 16.97
N ARG A 165 4.01 -12.62 17.93
CA ARG A 165 4.02 -14.05 18.34
C ARG A 165 2.67 -14.50 18.91
N GLN A 166 2.02 -13.65 19.70
CA GLN A 166 0.70 -13.96 20.25
C GLN A 166 -0.36 -14.08 19.14
N CYS A 167 -0.37 -13.13 18.20
CA CYS A 167 -1.24 -13.18 17.03
C CYS A 167 -1.02 -14.46 16.22
N LEU A 168 0.24 -14.79 15.91
CA LEU A 168 0.59 -16.01 15.18
C LEU A 168 0.18 -17.29 15.92
N ALA A 169 0.35 -17.35 17.23
CA ALA A 169 -0.06 -18.51 18.03
C ALA A 169 -1.59 -18.70 18.01
N HIS A 170 -2.35 -17.61 18.17
CA HIS A 170 -3.81 -17.63 18.09
C HIS A 170 -4.31 -18.14 16.73
N TRP A 171 -3.75 -17.62 15.63
CA TRP A 171 -4.14 -18.03 14.27
C TRP A 171 -3.68 -19.43 13.90
N LYS A 172 -2.51 -19.86 14.39
CA LYS A 172 -2.05 -21.25 14.22
C LYS A 172 -3.04 -22.25 14.83
N GLU A 173 -3.61 -21.94 15.99
CA GLU A 173 -4.63 -22.77 16.63
C GLU A 173 -5.93 -22.80 15.82
N LYS A 174 -6.36 -21.65 15.26
CA LYS A 174 -7.62 -21.53 14.53
C LYS A 174 -7.59 -22.12 13.10
N ILE A 175 -6.47 -22.01 12.39
CA ILE A 175 -6.36 -22.38 10.96
C ILE A 175 -5.56 -23.69 10.75
N GLY A 176 -4.83 -24.16 11.77
CA GLY A 176 -4.10 -25.44 11.70
C GLY A 176 -2.80 -25.42 10.89
N HIS A 177 -2.43 -24.28 10.30
CA HIS A 177 -1.18 -24.09 9.56
C HIS A 177 -0.47 -22.79 9.96
N THR A 178 0.85 -22.73 9.83
CA THR A 178 1.65 -21.54 10.09
C THR A 178 1.64 -20.62 8.87
N THR A 179 0.68 -19.69 8.82
CA THR A 179 0.54 -18.66 7.78
C THR A 179 1.47 -17.48 8.04
N ILE A 180 2.78 -17.73 8.12
CA ILE A 180 3.74 -16.63 8.37
C ILE A 180 3.74 -15.64 7.19
N ASP A 181 3.36 -16.08 5.97
CA ASP A 181 3.30 -15.21 4.79
C ASP A 181 2.09 -15.41 3.86
N LEU A 182 1.31 -16.48 4.02
CA LEU A 182 0.35 -16.87 2.98
C LEU A 182 -1.07 -16.29 3.12
N GLY A 183 -1.31 -15.44 4.12
CA GLY A 183 -2.58 -14.72 4.30
C GLY A 183 -3.78 -15.61 3.97
N ILE A 184 -3.87 -16.81 4.56
CA ILE A 184 -4.92 -17.78 4.25
C ILE A 184 -6.14 -17.44 5.09
N SER A 185 -7.31 -17.35 4.46
CA SER A 185 -8.55 -17.09 5.20
C SER A 185 -8.94 -18.34 6.00
N PRO A 186 -9.62 -18.18 7.14
CA PRO A 186 -10.38 -19.29 7.72
C PRO A 186 -11.47 -19.74 6.74
N ASN A 187 -12.02 -20.95 6.93
CA ASN A 187 -13.10 -21.46 6.08
C ASN A 187 -14.39 -20.64 6.22
N LYS A 188 -14.61 -20.05 7.39
CA LYS A 188 -15.76 -19.20 7.71
C LYS A 188 -15.31 -18.05 8.61
N LEU A 189 -15.87 -16.87 8.39
CA LEU A 189 -15.70 -15.71 9.25
C LEU A 189 -16.81 -15.69 10.29
N GLU A 190 -16.45 -15.63 11.57
CA GLU A 190 -17.40 -15.53 12.68
C GLU A 190 -17.60 -14.06 13.03
N SER A 191 -18.84 -13.60 12.98
CA SER A 191 -19.24 -12.28 13.49
C SER A 191 -20.28 -12.44 14.59
N TYR A 192 -20.13 -11.66 15.66
CA TYR A 192 -21.08 -11.64 16.77
C TYR A 192 -22.08 -10.51 16.55
N GLN A 193 -23.35 -10.85 16.29
CA GLN A 193 -24.46 -9.90 16.19
C GLN A 193 -25.59 -10.39 17.09
N ASP A 194 -26.08 -9.54 18.00
CA ASP A 194 -27.21 -9.81 18.90
C ASP A 194 -27.15 -11.13 19.69
N GLY A 195 -25.94 -11.59 20.04
CA GLY A 195 -25.72 -12.81 20.82
C GLY A 195 -25.66 -14.11 20.00
N ASP A 196 -25.91 -14.04 18.69
CA ASP A 196 -25.76 -15.16 17.76
C ASP A 196 -24.45 -15.06 16.96
N ILE A 197 -23.84 -16.23 16.69
CA ILE A 197 -22.67 -16.35 15.83
C ILE A 197 -23.16 -16.46 14.39
N LYS A 198 -22.90 -15.44 13.58
CA LYS A 198 -23.13 -15.50 12.13
C LYS A 198 -21.83 -15.86 11.44
N GLU A 199 -21.85 -16.99 10.75
CA GLU A 199 -20.76 -17.44 9.89
C GLU A 199 -20.99 -16.94 8.44
N THR A 200 -20.00 -16.27 7.86
CA THR A 200 -20.01 -15.81 6.46
C THR A 200 -18.82 -16.37 5.68
N ASP A 201 -19.01 -16.59 4.37
CA ASP A 201 -17.91 -16.96 3.47
C ASP A 201 -16.93 -15.77 3.35
N PRO A 202 -15.62 -15.97 3.59
CA PRO A 202 -14.59 -14.97 3.32
C PRO A 202 -14.73 -14.26 1.96
N MET A 203 -15.15 -14.98 0.92
CA MET A 203 -15.31 -14.42 -0.42
C MET A 203 -16.39 -13.34 -0.47
N GLU A 204 -17.50 -13.47 0.27
CA GLU A 204 -18.56 -12.44 0.31
C GLU A 204 -18.02 -11.11 0.85
N ARG A 205 -17.09 -11.17 1.81
CA ARG A 205 -16.43 -9.99 2.34
C ARG A 205 -15.42 -9.41 1.35
N LEU A 206 -14.70 -10.28 0.63
CA LEU A 206 -13.70 -9.90 -0.36
C LEU A 206 -14.31 -9.31 -1.65
N GLU A 207 -15.55 -9.65 -2.00
CA GLU A 207 -16.28 -9.02 -3.12
C GLU A 207 -16.43 -7.50 -2.98
N MET A 208 -16.30 -6.97 -1.75
CA MET A 208 -16.33 -5.53 -1.49
C MET A 208 -14.98 -4.84 -1.77
N VAL A 209 -13.90 -5.59 -1.99
CA VAL A 209 -12.58 -5.04 -2.32
C VAL A 209 -12.61 -4.43 -3.71
N ARG A 210 -12.09 -3.21 -3.86
CA ARG A 210 -11.92 -2.56 -5.16
C ARG A 210 -10.43 -2.35 -5.46
N GLY A 211 -9.96 -2.90 -6.57
CA GLY A 211 -8.56 -2.79 -6.97
C GLY A 211 -7.61 -3.47 -5.98
N HIS A 212 -6.44 -2.86 -5.79
CA HIS A 212 -5.33 -3.42 -5.01
C HIS A 212 -4.85 -2.50 -3.90
N LEU A 213 -5.26 -1.22 -3.91
CA LEU A 213 -4.75 -0.21 -3.00
C LEU A 213 -5.11 -0.52 -1.54
N VAL A 214 -4.12 -0.49 -0.65
CA VAL A 214 -4.29 -0.64 0.80
C VAL A 214 -3.46 0.42 1.52
N SER A 215 -3.93 0.89 2.68
CA SER A 215 -3.17 1.79 3.56
C SER A 215 -1.88 1.13 4.04
N PHE A 216 -0.77 1.87 4.03
CA PHE A 216 0.50 1.38 4.57
C PHE A 216 0.49 1.52 6.11
N PRO A 217 0.76 0.45 6.87
CA PRO A 217 0.77 0.51 8.33
C PRO A 217 2.01 1.27 8.82
N LEU A 218 1.80 2.33 9.59
CA LEU A 218 2.87 3.20 10.10
C LEU A 218 3.32 2.82 11.52
N ASP A 219 2.48 2.09 12.25
CA ASP A 219 2.69 1.72 13.65
C ASP A 219 3.05 0.23 13.84
N PHE A 220 3.18 -0.52 12.73
CA PHE A 220 3.63 -1.91 12.79
C PHE A 220 5.02 -2.01 13.44
N MET A 221 5.12 -2.80 14.50
CA MET A 221 6.33 -3.01 15.31
C MET A 221 6.96 -1.72 15.86
N CYS A 222 6.19 -0.66 16.07
CA CYS A 222 6.72 0.66 16.48
C CYS A 222 7.41 0.67 17.86
N LYS A 223 7.20 -0.35 18.70
CA LYS A 223 7.88 -0.50 20.01
C LYS A 223 9.17 -1.30 19.95
N GLU A 224 9.60 -1.75 18.78
CA GLU A 224 10.78 -2.60 18.59
C GLU A 224 11.92 -1.84 17.92
N ASP A 225 13.15 -2.15 18.31
CA ASP A 225 14.30 -1.83 17.46
C ASP A 225 14.36 -2.87 16.33
N LEU A 226 14.12 -2.39 15.10
CA LEU A 226 14.11 -3.21 13.89
C LEU A 226 15.49 -3.35 13.26
N ARG A 227 16.52 -2.66 13.79
CA ARG A 227 17.89 -2.88 13.35
C ARG A 227 18.30 -4.33 13.66
N PRO A 228 19.14 -4.94 12.82
CA PRO A 228 19.71 -6.25 13.15
C PRO A 228 20.38 -6.19 14.52
N MET A 229 20.01 -7.09 15.43
CA MET A 229 20.69 -7.25 16.71
C MET A 229 22.00 -7.99 16.44
N PHE A 230 23.13 -7.28 16.52
CA PHE A 230 24.45 -7.88 16.39
C PHE A 230 24.85 -8.51 17.73
N SER A 231 24.57 -9.79 17.94
CA SER A 231 24.99 -10.51 19.16
C SER A 231 26.39 -11.11 19.05
N GLU A 232 26.89 -11.35 17.85
CA GLU A 232 28.22 -11.95 17.59
C GLU A 232 28.93 -11.26 16.42
N SER A 233 30.26 -11.21 16.49
CA SER A 233 31.13 -10.53 15.53
C SER A 233 31.15 -11.13 14.12
N GLU A 234 30.42 -12.22 13.86
CA GLU A 234 30.34 -12.89 12.57
C GLU A 234 29.21 -12.37 11.66
N TYR A 235 28.29 -11.54 12.19
CA TYR A 235 27.12 -11.03 11.47
C TYR A 235 27.24 -9.56 11.05
N TYR A 236 28.44 -9.07 10.72
CA TYR A 236 28.62 -7.68 10.27
C TYR A 236 28.23 -7.50 8.80
N ALA A 237 26.94 -7.26 8.53
CA ALA A 237 26.55 -6.51 7.34
C ALA A 237 26.75 -5.01 7.62
N SER A 238 27.55 -4.33 6.80
CA SER A 238 27.69 -2.87 6.89
C SER A 238 26.30 -2.21 6.79
N PRO A 239 25.97 -1.18 7.60
CA PRO A 239 24.70 -0.47 7.49
C PRO A 239 24.41 0.04 6.07
N GLN A 240 25.44 0.36 5.30
CA GLN A 240 25.35 0.76 3.89
C GLN A 240 24.76 -0.34 2.97
N VAL A 241 24.70 -1.59 3.43
CA VAL A 241 24.00 -2.67 2.73
C VAL A 241 22.48 -2.46 2.75
N PHE A 242 21.96 -1.73 3.74
CA PHE A 242 20.52 -1.50 3.91
C PHE A 242 20.09 -0.06 3.58
N HIS A 243 21.04 0.80 3.20
CA HIS A 243 20.83 2.21 2.86
C HIS A 243 21.14 2.48 1.40
#